data_AF-A0A0F8C4G4-F1
#
_entry.id   AF-A0A0F8C4G4-F1
#
_cell.length_a   1.000
_cell.length_b   1.000
_cell.length_c   1.000
_cell.angle_alpha   90.00
_cell.angle_beta   90.00
_cell.angle_gamma   90.00
#
_symmetry.space_group_name_H-M   'P 1'
#
loop_
_entity.id
_entity.type
_entity.pdbx_description
1 polymer ?
#
loop_
_entity_poly.entity_id
_entity_poly.type
_entity_poly.pdbx_seq_one_letter_code
_entity_poly.pdbx_strand_id
1 'polypeptide(L)'
;MVIFMGVKMLRRNTEELMKHGKDPKTPVAVIEKGTRPDQRVTVGTIADIADLAEERKVKAPAITVVGDVVRLHDILGEQLTGVEF
;
A
#
# COMPACT_ATOMS: atom_id res chain seq x y z
N MET A 1 -5.36 4.39 -8.07
CA MET A 1 -4.10 4.17 -8.81
C MET A 1 -3.37 3.00 -8.20
N VAL A 2 -2.69 2.16 -9.00
CA VAL A 2 -1.92 1.02 -8.51
C VAL A 2 -0.49 1.09 -9.09
N ILE A 3 0.52 0.97 -8.23
CA ILE A 3 1.93 1.01 -8.58
C ILE A 3 2.53 -0.38 -8.38
N PHE A 4 3.10 -0.93 -9.45
CA PHE A 4 3.83 -2.19 -9.45
C PHE A 4 5.33 -1.93 -9.32
N MET A 5 6.05 -2.85 -8.66
CA MET A 5 7.51 -2.78 -8.48
C MET A 5 7.97 -1.47 -7.80
N GLY A 6 7.08 -0.82 -7.05
CA GLY A 6 7.28 0.53 -6.51
C GLY A 6 8.05 0.61 -5.20
N VAL A 7 8.35 -0.51 -4.53
CA VAL A 7 8.90 -0.53 -3.16
C VAL A 7 10.13 0.36 -3.00
N LYS A 8 11.13 0.20 -3.86
CA LYS A 8 12.37 1.00 -3.80
C LYS A 8 12.17 2.48 -4.15
N MET A 9 11.10 2.80 -4.86
CA MET A 9 10.78 4.16 -5.32
C MET A 9 9.64 4.77 -4.52
N LEU A 10 9.15 4.12 -3.45
CA LEU A 10 7.92 4.51 -2.76
C LEU A 10 8.00 5.95 -2.26
N ARG A 11 9.09 6.31 -1.57
CA ARG A 11 9.36 7.67 -1.07
C ARG A 11 9.34 8.72 -2.19
N ARG A 12 10.08 8.47 -3.27
CA ARG A 12 10.11 9.35 -4.44
C ARG A 12 8.73 9.48 -5.10
N ASN A 13 7.99 8.39 -5.21
CA ASN A 13 6.66 8.39 -5.81
C ASN A 13 5.68 9.21 -4.97
N THR A 14 5.68 9.06 -3.64
CA THR A 14 4.82 9.84 -2.74
C THR A 14 5.16 11.32 -2.77
N GLU A 15 6.45 11.67 -2.80
CA GLU A 15 6.92 13.06 -2.93
C GLU A 15 6.45 13.69 -4.25
N GLU A 16 6.65 13.01 -5.38
CA GLU A 16 6.22 13.52 -6.68
C GLU A 16 4.69 13.61 -6.79
N LEU A 17 3.93 12.69 -6.17
CA LEU A 17 2.47 12.78 -6.13
C LEU A 17 2.00 14.02 -5.36
N MET A 18 2.59 14.30 -4.18
CA MET A 18 2.26 15.50 -3.41
C MET A 18 2.63 16.77 -4.17
N LYS A 19 3.82 16.79 -4.78
CA LYS A 19 4.32 17.91 -5.59
C LYS A 19 3.39 18.27 -6.75
N HIS A 20 2.72 17.27 -7.35
CA HIS A 20 1.75 17.47 -8.43
C HIS A 20 0.30 17.61 -7.94
N GLY A 21 0.09 17.91 -6.66
CA GLY A 21 -1.21 18.33 -6.13
C GLY A 21 -2.09 17.20 -5.56
N LYS A 22 -1.54 16.01 -5.34
CA LYS A 22 -2.28 14.95 -4.65
C LYS A 22 -2.35 15.26 -3.14
N ASP A 23 -3.55 15.17 -2.56
CA ASP A 23 -3.77 15.42 -1.12
C ASP A 23 -2.88 14.49 -0.27
N PRO A 24 -2.02 15.03 0.62
CA PRO A 24 -1.19 14.24 1.53
C PRO A 24 -1.97 13.24 2.39
N LYS A 25 -3.26 13.52 2.67
CA LYS A 25 -4.16 12.63 3.43
C LYS A 25 -4.77 11.52 2.59
N THR A 26 -4.48 11.46 1.28
CA THR A 26 -4.98 10.38 0.43
C THR A 26 -4.53 9.04 1.01
N PRO A 27 -5.44 8.08 1.27
CA PRO A 27 -5.09 6.77 1.78
C PRO A 27 -4.19 5.98 0.82
N VAL A 28 -3.23 5.24 1.38
CA VAL A 28 -2.31 4.36 0.66
C VAL A 28 -2.17 3.03 1.39
N ALA A 29 -2.17 1.93 0.63
CA ALA A 29 -1.82 0.61 1.13
C ALA A 29 -0.63 0.05 0.36
N VAL A 30 0.32 -0.56 1.07
CA VAL A 30 1.38 -1.41 0.51
C VAL A 30 1.08 -2.85 0.89
N ILE A 31 0.86 -3.70 -0.11
CA ILE A 31 0.49 -5.10 0.06
C ILE A 31 1.67 -5.96 -0.36
N GLU A 32 2.36 -6.54 0.61
CA GLU A 32 3.47 -7.47 0.41
C GLU A 32 2.96 -8.89 0.27
N LYS A 33 3.54 -9.66 -0.66
CA LYS A 33 3.21 -11.09 -0.84
C LYS A 33 1.70 -11.33 -0.96
N GLY A 34 1.07 -10.52 -1.81
CA GLY A 34 -0.37 -10.58 -2.06
C GLY A 34 -0.85 -12.01 -2.30
N THR A 35 -2.03 -12.36 -1.76
CA THR A 35 -2.70 -13.67 -1.85
C THR A 35 -1.95 -14.85 -1.24
N ARG A 36 -0.84 -14.62 -0.52
CA ARG A 36 -0.10 -15.67 0.18
C ARG A 36 -0.49 -15.70 1.67
N PRO A 37 -0.36 -16.85 2.35
CA PRO A 37 -0.63 -16.93 3.79
C PRO A 37 0.21 -15.98 4.64
N ASP A 38 1.39 -15.59 4.14
CA ASP A 38 2.30 -14.64 4.79
C ASP A 38 2.18 -13.21 4.22
N GLN A 39 1.02 -12.85 3.66
CA GLN A 39 0.69 -11.51 3.21
C GLN A 39 0.81 -10.50 4.37
N ARG A 40 1.37 -9.33 4.06
CA ARG A 40 1.40 -8.19 5.00
C ARG A 40 0.83 -6.96 4.32
N VAL A 41 -0.07 -6.27 5.02
CA VAL A 41 -0.64 -5.01 4.55
C VAL A 41 -0.16 -3.89 5.47
N THR A 42 0.43 -2.86 4.88
CA THR A 42 0.80 -1.61 5.55
C THR A 42 -0.09 -0.50 5.01
N VAL A 43 -0.92 0.08 5.87
CA VAL A 43 -1.85 1.16 5.52
C VAL A 43 -1.35 2.46 6.14
N GLY A 44 -1.50 3.54 5.39
CA GLY A 44 -1.13 4.89 5.79
C GLY A 44 -1.73 5.91 4.83
N THR A 45 -1.09 7.07 4.74
CA THR A 45 -1.41 8.16 3.82
C THR A 45 -0.23 8.42 2.89
N ILE A 46 -0.42 9.25 1.85
CA ILE A 46 0.70 9.66 1.00
C ILE A 46 1.81 10.32 1.82
N ALA A 47 1.46 11.04 2.89
CA ALA A 47 2.41 11.74 3.73
C ALA A 47 3.33 10.81 4.55
N ASP A 48 2.86 9.62 4.96
CA ASP A 48 3.55 8.78 5.94
C ASP A 48 3.92 7.37 5.43
N ILE A 49 3.35 6.92 4.30
CA ILE A 49 3.44 5.51 3.89
C ILE A 49 4.87 5.07 3.59
N ALA A 50 5.73 5.98 3.13
CA ALA A 50 7.13 5.70 2.89
C ALA A 50 7.88 5.40 4.21
N ASP A 51 7.63 6.19 5.25
CA ASP A 51 8.23 6.00 6.57
C ASP A 51 7.72 4.71 7.22
N LEU A 52 6.41 4.48 7.17
CA LEU A 52 5.79 3.25 7.68
C LEU A 52 6.31 2.00 6.97
N ALA A 53 6.55 2.08 5.65
CA ALA A 53 7.10 0.97 4.89
C ALA A 53 8.56 0.67 5.25
N GLU A 54 9.37 1.70 5.50
CA GLU A 54 10.75 1.56 5.97
C GLU A 54 10.82 0.97 7.39
N GLU A 55 10.01 1.49 8.32
CA GLU A 55 9.90 0.99 9.69
C GLU A 55 9.50 -0.49 9.72
N ARG A 56 8.49 -0.86 8.92
CA ARG A 56 8.01 -2.24 8.80
C ARG A 56 8.89 -3.14 7.93
N LYS A 57 10.00 -2.60 7.40
CA LYS A 57 10.96 -3.29 6.53
C LYS A 57 10.26 -4.00 5.36
N VAL A 58 9.35 -3.29 4.69
CA VAL A 58 8.61 -3.81 3.54
C VAL A 58 9.60 -4.24 2.45
N LYS A 59 9.41 -5.43 1.90
CA LYS A 59 10.23 -6.00 0.82
C LYS A 59 9.37 -6.37 -0.39
N ALA A 60 10.01 -6.39 -1.55
CA ALA A 60 9.41 -6.98 -2.74
C ALA A 60 9.20 -8.49 -2.55
N PRO A 61 8.19 -9.10 -3.20
CA PRO A 61 7.19 -8.45 -4.06
C PRO A 61 6.11 -7.73 -3.26
N ALA A 62 5.80 -6.50 -3.66
CA ALA A 62 4.69 -5.73 -3.10
C ALA A 62 4.08 -4.79 -4.14
N ILE A 63 2.79 -4.51 -3.98
CA ILE A 63 2.04 -3.52 -4.76
C ILE A 63 1.64 -2.35 -3.86
N THR A 64 1.57 -1.15 -4.43
CA THR A 64 1.08 0.04 -3.73
C THR A 64 -0.23 0.50 -4.34
N VAL A 65 -1.28 0.60 -3.54
CA VAL A 65 -2.61 1.09 -3.93
C VAL A 65 -2.82 2.47 -3.32
N VAL A 66 -3.15 3.45 -4.15
CA VAL A 66 -3.36 4.85 -3.73
C VAL A 66 -4.80 5.27 -4.06
N GLY A 67 -5.54 5.73 -3.04
CA GLY A 67 -6.89 6.28 -3.16
C GLY A 67 -7.87 5.76 -2.11
N ASP A 68 -9.09 6.31 -2.12
CA ASP A 68 -10.12 6.04 -1.11
C ASP A 68 -10.54 4.57 -1.01
N VAL A 69 -10.32 3.78 -2.07
CA VAL A 69 -10.56 2.33 -2.07
C VAL A 69 -9.81 1.59 -0.96
N VAL A 70 -8.69 2.15 -0.47
CA VAL A 70 -7.93 1.59 0.66
C VAL A 70 -8.76 1.55 1.94
N ARG A 71 -9.70 2.49 2.15
CA ARG A 71 -10.56 2.50 3.34
C ARG A 71 -11.50 1.30 3.42
N LEU A 72 -11.79 0.66 2.29
CA LEU A 72 -12.60 -0.55 2.27
C LEU A 72 -11.87 -1.76 2.86
N HIS A 73 -10.55 -1.69 3.03
CA HIS A 73 -9.78 -2.76 3.65
C HIS A 73 -10.24 -3.06 5.09
N ASP A 74 -10.69 -2.06 5.85
CA ASP A 74 -11.15 -2.30 7.22
C ASP A 74 -12.50 -3.05 7.26
N ILE A 75 -13.23 -3.07 6.15
CA ILE A 75 -14.55 -3.71 6.02
C ILE A 75 -14.44 -5.05 5.26
N LEU A 76 -13.57 -5.12 4.25
CA LEU A 76 -13.48 -6.21 3.28
C LEU A 76 -12.12 -6.94 3.29
N GLY A 77 -11.17 -6.50 4.12
CA GLY A 77 -9.78 -6.95 4.10
C GLY A 77 -9.56 -8.37 4.62
N GLU A 78 -10.56 -8.95 5.29
CA GLU A 78 -10.57 -10.38 5.58
C GLU A 78 -10.77 -11.17 4.28
N GLN A 79 -9.67 -11.43 3.58
CA GLN A 79 -9.66 -12.35 2.46
C GLN A 79 -9.99 -13.75 2.99
N LEU A 80 -11.26 -14.14 2.84
CA LEU A 80 -11.79 -15.49 2.68
C LEU A 80 -10.73 -16.60 2.86
N THR A 81 -10.48 -17.01 4.10
CA THR A 81 -9.60 -18.16 4.44
C THR A 81 -10.19 -19.51 4.02
N GLY A 82 -11.03 -19.56 2.98
CA GLY A 82 -11.83 -20.74 2.64
C GLY A 82 -12.39 -20.79 1.22
N VAL A 83 -11.89 -20.00 0.26
CA VAL A 83 -12.22 -20.21 -1.16
C VAL A 83 -10.96 -20.73 -1.87
N GLU A 84 -10.88 -22.05 -2.00
CA GLU A 84 -9.98 -22.70 -2.95
C GLU A 84 -10.42 -22.32 -4.38
N PHE A 85 -9.48 -21.85 -5.20
CA PHE A 85 -9.66 -21.73 -6.64
C PHE A 85 -9.31 -23.06 -7.32
#